data_AF-A0A504J8E5-F1
#
_entry.id   AF-A0A504J8E5-F1
#
_cell.length_a   1.000
_cell.length_b   1.000
_cell.length_c   1.000
_cell.angle_alpha   90.00
_cell.angle_beta   90.00
_cell.angle_gamma   90.00
#
_symmetry.space_group_name_H-M   'P 1'
#
loop_
_entity.id
_entity.type
_entity.pdbx_description
1 polymer ?
#
loop_
_entity_poly.entity_id
_entity_poly.type
_entity_poly.pdbx_seq_one_letter_code
_entity_poly.pdbx_strand_id
1 'polypeptide(L)'
;MEQKTKRRSPRLAEKLKKAVQNLNVDVFGYESKVTKNIINYFSKLSKETGLPQDRLVVRIFKDRTIINVAVHNQGRPVKKIPVKELITLFTNSEPSGLFNLEAKVVQGIEAFMVEFSDTHNIGVDQLQICIITSHDKVWVKGYKGIDLIKDIPLGVLIKHFTQ
;
A
#
# COMPACT_ATOMS: atom_id res chain seq x y z
N MET A 1 -56.19 16.42 2.47
CA MET A 1 -55.47 15.42 1.66
C MET A 1 -54.04 15.37 2.16
N GLU A 2 -53.70 14.38 2.99
CA GLU A 2 -52.36 14.21 3.55
C GLU A 2 -51.39 13.62 2.51
N GLN A 3 -50.26 14.30 2.29
CA GLN A 3 -49.18 13.79 1.46
C GLN A 3 -48.42 12.70 2.23
N LYS A 4 -48.61 11.44 1.83
CA LYS A 4 -47.82 10.30 2.33
C LYS A 4 -46.38 10.39 1.81
N THR A 5 -45.46 10.84 2.66
CA THR A 5 -44.02 10.76 2.44
C THR A 5 -43.62 9.28 2.35
N LYS A 6 -43.20 8.83 1.16
CA LYS A 6 -42.71 7.47 0.92
C LYS A 6 -41.50 7.19 1.82
N ARG A 7 -41.66 6.35 2.85
CA ARG A 7 -40.58 5.82 3.68
C ARG A 7 -39.56 5.11 2.78
N ARG A 8 -38.36 5.68 2.62
CA ARG A 8 -37.23 5.02 1.95
C ARG A 8 -36.92 3.72 2.71
N SER A 9 -36.93 2.58 2.01
CA SER A 9 -36.70 1.29 2.65
C SER A 9 -35.24 1.20 3.14
N PRO A 10 -34.99 0.73 4.38
CA PRO A 10 -33.64 0.64 4.93
C PRO A 10 -32.71 -0.22 4.06
N ARG A 11 -33.26 -1.21 3.34
CA ARG A 11 -32.53 -2.05 2.38
C ARG A 11 -31.94 -1.28 1.19
N LEU A 12 -32.60 -0.21 0.71
CA LEU A 12 -32.05 0.58 -0.39
C LEU A 12 -30.91 1.47 0.10
N ALA A 13 -31.04 2.04 1.30
CA ALA A 13 -29.99 2.82 1.94
C ALA A 13 -28.77 1.95 2.28
N GLU A 14 -28.96 0.70 2.74
CA GLU A 14 -27.87 -0.25 2.96
C GLU A 14 -27.21 -0.71 1.66
N LYS A 15 -27.98 -0.96 0.60
CA LYS A 15 -27.44 -1.28 -0.73
C LYS A 15 -26.66 -0.11 -1.32
N LEU A 16 -27.15 1.12 -1.18
CA LEU A 16 -26.39 2.31 -1.56
C LEU A 16 -25.15 2.49 -0.69
N LYS A 17 -25.23 2.28 0.63
CA LYS A 17 -24.08 2.37 1.54
C LYS A 17 -23.01 1.34 1.18
N LYS A 18 -23.39 0.09 0.88
CA LYS A 18 -22.47 -0.93 0.36
C LYS A 18 -21.92 -0.58 -1.02
N ALA A 19 -22.74 -0.07 -1.93
CA ALA A 19 -22.30 0.35 -3.26
C ALA A 19 -21.33 1.53 -3.20
N VAL A 20 -21.58 2.49 -2.30
CA VAL A 20 -20.73 3.66 -2.03
C VAL A 20 -19.45 3.26 -1.29
N GLN A 21 -19.51 2.28 -0.37
CA GLN A 21 -18.32 1.72 0.29
C GLN A 21 -17.43 0.91 -0.67
N ASN A 22 -18.03 0.23 -1.66
CA ASN A 22 -17.31 -0.49 -2.72
C ASN A 22 -16.83 0.42 -3.85
N LEU A 23 -17.41 1.62 -3.97
CA LEU A 23 -16.88 2.70 -4.78
C LEU A 23 -15.69 3.29 -4.01
N ASN A 24 -14.53 2.61 -4.12
CA ASN A 24 -13.23 3.21 -3.84
C ASN A 24 -12.92 4.26 -4.93
N VAL A 25 -13.81 5.24 -5.06
CA VAL A 25 -13.66 6.36 -5.98
C VAL A 25 -12.46 7.13 -5.46
N ASP A 26 -11.45 7.29 -6.31
CA ASP A 26 -10.35 8.21 -6.06
C ASP A 26 -10.91 9.64 -6.11
N VAL A 27 -11.66 10.04 -5.07
CA VAL A 27 -12.46 11.29 -5.03
C VAL A 27 -11.56 12.53 -5.21
N PHE A 28 -10.24 12.38 -5.10
CA PHE A 28 -9.28 13.49 -5.15
C PHE A 28 -8.04 13.22 -6.03
N GLY A 29 -8.01 12.18 -6.85
CA GLY A 29 -6.84 11.87 -7.69
C GLY A 29 -5.58 11.50 -6.89
N TYR A 30 -5.74 11.14 -5.62
CA TYR A 30 -4.64 10.86 -4.70
C TYR A 30 -3.92 9.58 -5.10
N GLU A 31 -4.66 8.53 -5.46
CA GLU A 31 -4.06 7.26 -5.90
C GLU A 31 -3.26 7.47 -7.21
N SER A 32 -3.75 8.30 -8.12
CA SER A 32 -3.00 8.72 -9.31
C SER A 32 -1.70 9.46 -8.96
N LYS A 33 -1.73 10.37 -7.98
CA LYS A 33 -0.54 11.09 -7.51
C LYS A 33 0.47 10.12 -6.87
N VAL A 34 0.02 9.22 -6.00
CA VAL A 34 0.87 8.21 -5.38
C VAL A 34 1.49 7.30 -6.43
N THR A 35 0.71 6.86 -7.42
CA THR A 35 1.20 6.04 -8.54
C THR A 35 2.37 6.74 -9.25
N LYS A 36 2.22 8.02 -9.60
CA LYS A 36 3.30 8.82 -10.21
C LYS A 36 4.52 8.94 -9.32
N ASN A 37 4.34 9.12 -8.01
CA ASN A 37 5.45 9.20 -7.06
C ASN A 37 6.23 7.88 -7.01
N ILE A 38 5.53 6.75 -6.95
CA ILE A 38 6.13 5.41 -6.97
C ILE A 38 6.92 5.21 -8.25
N ILE A 39 6.34 5.50 -9.41
CA ILE A 39 7.04 5.38 -10.72
C ILE A 39 8.30 6.25 -10.75
N ASN A 40 8.19 7.52 -10.32
CA ASN A 40 9.33 8.43 -10.26
C ASN A 40 10.42 7.92 -9.30
N TYR A 41 10.02 7.32 -8.19
CA TYR A 41 10.95 6.72 -7.24
C TYR A 41 11.68 5.51 -7.84
N PHE A 42 10.98 4.61 -8.52
CA PHE A 42 11.61 3.50 -9.24
C PHE A 42 12.56 4.00 -10.34
N SER A 43 12.24 5.11 -11.00
CA SER A 43 13.16 5.78 -11.93
C SER A 43 14.43 6.29 -11.26
N LYS A 44 14.32 6.89 -10.08
CA LYS A 44 15.49 7.29 -9.28
C LYS A 44 16.32 6.08 -8.86
N LEU A 45 15.68 5.04 -8.32
CA LEU A 45 16.36 3.81 -7.93
C LEU A 45 17.08 3.14 -9.11
N SER A 46 16.45 3.13 -10.28
CA SER A 46 17.05 2.58 -11.50
C SER A 46 18.35 3.29 -11.87
N LYS A 47 18.37 4.62 -11.76
CA LYS A 47 19.57 5.44 -11.98
C LYS A 47 20.62 5.24 -10.88
N GLU A 48 20.21 5.20 -9.62
CA GLU A 48 21.11 5.02 -8.46
C GLU A 48 21.78 3.64 -8.47
N THR A 49 21.06 2.60 -8.87
CA THR A 49 21.54 1.21 -8.82
C THR A 49 22.09 0.71 -10.15
N GLY A 50 21.88 1.43 -11.25
CA GLY A 50 22.19 0.97 -12.61
C GLY A 50 21.32 -0.19 -13.10
N LEU A 51 20.21 -0.49 -12.39
CA LEU A 51 19.33 -1.61 -12.70
C LEU A 51 18.06 -1.12 -13.44
N PRO A 52 17.56 -1.87 -14.43
CA PRO A 52 16.26 -1.60 -15.03
C PRO A 52 15.11 -1.56 -14.00
N GLN A 53 14.16 -0.63 -14.17
CA GLN A 53 13.04 -0.45 -13.23
C GLN A 53 12.20 -1.73 -13.02
N ASP A 54 12.00 -2.50 -14.09
CA ASP A 54 11.22 -3.75 -14.11
C ASP A 54 11.89 -4.89 -13.32
N ARG A 55 13.18 -4.76 -13.00
CA ARG A 55 13.91 -5.71 -12.14
C ARG A 55 13.88 -5.34 -10.67
N LEU A 56 13.48 -4.12 -10.34
CA LEU A 56 13.43 -3.64 -8.98
C LEU A 56 12.12 -4.06 -8.31
N VAL A 57 12.20 -4.46 -7.06
CA VAL A 57 11.05 -4.76 -6.21
C VAL A 57 11.25 -4.08 -4.87
N VAL A 58 10.34 -3.19 -4.48
CA VAL A 58 10.31 -2.68 -3.11
C VAL A 58 9.56 -3.70 -2.27
N ARG A 59 10.25 -4.35 -1.33
CA ARG A 59 9.69 -5.37 -0.46
C ARG A 59 9.55 -4.83 0.96
N ILE A 60 8.35 -4.94 1.52
CA ILE A 60 8.04 -4.73 2.92
C ILE A 60 7.86 -6.11 3.56
N PHE A 61 8.57 -6.37 4.64
CA PHE A 61 8.55 -7.67 5.33
C PHE A 61 8.83 -7.49 6.83
N LYS A 62 8.33 -8.41 7.64
CA LYS A 62 8.58 -8.42 9.09
C LYS A 62 9.70 -9.42 9.39
N ASP A 63 10.74 -8.93 10.06
CA ASP A 63 11.77 -9.80 10.64
C ASP A 63 11.69 -9.65 12.16
N ARG A 64 11.31 -10.74 12.84
CA ARG A 64 10.99 -10.76 14.28
C ARG A 64 9.97 -9.69 14.66
N THR A 65 10.41 -8.60 15.27
CA THR A 65 9.59 -7.49 15.76
C THR A 65 9.69 -6.23 14.91
N ILE A 66 10.48 -6.25 13.83
CA ILE A 66 10.82 -5.05 13.06
C ILE A 66 10.27 -5.16 11.63
N ILE A 67 9.51 -4.14 11.23
CA ILE A 67 9.15 -3.93 9.83
C ILE A 67 10.38 -3.44 9.08
N ASN A 68 10.76 -4.18 8.03
CA ASN A 68 11.86 -3.84 7.15
C ASN A 68 11.33 -3.53 5.76
N VAL A 69 11.95 -2.53 5.14
CA VAL A 69 11.70 -2.20 3.73
C VAL A 69 13.02 -2.17 2.99
N ALA A 70 13.08 -2.88 1.87
CA ALA A 70 14.27 -2.92 1.03
C ALA A 70 13.93 -3.11 -0.44
N VAL A 71 14.73 -2.47 -1.28
CA VAL A 71 14.79 -2.73 -2.72
C VAL A 71 15.48 -4.06 -2.92
N HIS A 72 14.87 -4.93 -3.71
CA HIS A 72 15.43 -6.20 -4.14
C HIS A 72 15.57 -6.24 -5.65
N ASN A 73 16.56 -6.99 -6.11
CA ASN A 73 16.73 -7.41 -7.50
C ASN A 73 16.98 -8.91 -7.50
N GLN A 74 16.16 -9.68 -8.23
CA GLN A 74 16.28 -11.15 -8.30
C GLN A 74 16.40 -11.82 -6.92
N GLY A 75 15.60 -11.36 -5.96
CA GLY A 75 15.57 -11.91 -4.60
C GLY A 75 16.70 -11.45 -3.67
N ARG A 76 17.67 -10.67 -4.15
CA ARG A 76 18.77 -10.14 -3.31
C ARG A 76 18.50 -8.68 -2.93
N PRO A 77 18.72 -8.28 -1.67
CA PRO A 77 18.58 -6.90 -1.25
C PRO A 77 19.67 -6.04 -1.90
N VAL A 78 19.28 -4.89 -2.43
CA VAL A 78 20.16 -3.91 -3.10
C VAL A 78 20.29 -2.64 -2.27
N LYS A 79 19.19 -2.18 -1.66
CA LYS A 79 19.15 -0.95 -0.86
C LYS A 79 18.12 -1.08 0.26
N LYS A 80 18.49 -0.75 1.49
CA LYS A 80 17.52 -0.59 2.59
C LYS A 80 16.79 0.74 2.42
N ILE A 81 15.47 0.73 2.58
CA ILE A 81 14.64 1.93 2.51
C ILE A 81 14.28 2.32 3.95
N PRO A 82 14.72 3.48 4.45
CA PRO A 82 14.27 4.00 5.73
C PRO A 82 12.77 4.34 5.66
N VAL A 83 12.07 4.19 6.78
CA VAL A 83 10.62 4.49 6.87
C VAL A 83 10.32 5.91 6.38
N LYS A 84 11.21 6.88 6.68
CA LYS A 84 11.13 8.25 6.17
C LYS A 84 10.99 8.33 4.64
N GLU A 85 11.82 7.57 3.91
CA GLU A 85 11.81 7.52 2.44
C GLU A 85 10.54 6.84 1.91
N LEU A 86 10.07 5.79 2.60
CA LEU A 86 8.80 5.13 2.30
C LEU A 86 7.61 6.09 2.47
N ILE A 87 7.59 6.88 3.54
CA ILE A 87 6.54 7.89 3.77
C ILE A 87 6.54 8.92 2.66
N THR A 88 7.70 9.45 2.28
CA THR A 88 7.80 10.42 1.18
C THR A 88 7.29 9.82 -0.14
N LEU A 89 7.50 8.53 -0.39
CA LEU A 89 6.96 7.84 -1.57
C LEU A 89 5.43 7.81 -1.60
N PHE A 90 4.78 7.56 -0.46
CA PHE A 90 3.31 7.52 -0.39
C PHE A 90 2.65 8.88 -0.19
N THR A 91 3.35 9.87 0.38
CA THR A 91 2.73 11.17 0.75
C THR A 91 3.18 12.35 -0.11
N ASN A 92 4.31 12.22 -0.83
CA ASN A 92 4.99 13.32 -1.53
C ASN A 92 5.35 14.51 -0.63
N SER A 93 5.50 14.27 0.67
CA SER A 93 5.86 15.27 1.66
C SER A 93 7.09 14.77 2.42
N GLU A 94 8.01 15.68 2.73
CA GLU A 94 9.01 15.36 3.75
C GLU A 94 8.29 15.28 5.11
N PRO A 95 8.52 14.22 5.90
CA PRO A 95 7.88 14.08 7.21
C PRO A 95 8.44 15.05 8.26
N SER A 96 9.29 16.00 7.86
CA SER A 96 9.84 17.06 8.71
C SER A 96 8.71 17.93 9.26
N GLY A 97 8.34 17.69 10.53
CA GLY A 97 7.33 18.47 11.25
C GLY A 97 6.22 17.64 11.88
N LEU A 98 6.08 16.36 11.55
CA LEU A 98 5.07 15.48 12.14
C LEU A 98 5.72 14.54 13.17
N PHE A 99 5.76 14.99 14.42
CA PHE A 99 6.15 14.15 15.56
C PHE A 99 5.36 12.83 15.51
N ASN A 100 6.07 11.70 15.59
CA ASN A 100 5.54 10.33 15.61
C ASN A 100 4.88 9.80 14.31
N LEU A 101 5.00 10.48 13.16
CA LEU A 101 4.45 9.94 11.91
C LEU A 101 5.11 8.61 11.52
N GLU A 102 6.44 8.50 11.63
CA GLU A 102 7.15 7.25 11.31
C GLU A 102 6.65 6.07 12.15
N ALA A 103 6.45 6.27 13.45
CA ALA A 103 5.92 5.24 14.33
C ALA A 103 4.48 4.84 13.97
N LYS A 104 3.61 5.81 13.67
CA LYS A 104 2.23 5.54 13.23
C LYS A 104 2.18 4.73 11.93
N VAL A 105 3.01 5.10 10.96
CA VAL A 105 3.09 4.39 9.67
C VAL A 105 3.61 2.97 9.87
N VAL A 106 4.64 2.78 10.70
CA VAL A 106 5.12 1.43 11.04
C VAL A 106 4.01 0.60 11.70
N GLN A 107 3.29 1.16 12.67
CA GLN A 107 2.16 0.48 13.31
C GLN A 107 1.03 0.16 12.32
N GLY A 108 0.70 1.09 11.42
CA GLY A 108 -0.31 0.89 10.39
C GLY A 108 0.05 -0.22 9.41
N ILE A 109 1.30 -0.25 8.95
CA ILE A 109 1.84 -1.32 8.10
C ILE A 109 1.85 -2.66 8.85
N GLU A 110 2.27 -2.68 10.11
CA GLU A 110 2.31 -3.89 10.92
C GLU A 110 0.89 -4.46 11.13
N ALA A 111 -0.07 -3.62 11.47
CA ALA A 111 -1.48 -4.02 11.60
C ALA A 111 -2.03 -4.59 10.29
N PHE A 112 -1.74 -3.93 9.16
CA PHE A 112 -2.10 -4.42 7.83
C PHE A 112 -1.50 -5.79 7.55
N MET A 113 -0.21 -5.98 7.83
CA MET A 113 0.48 -7.25 7.59
C MET A 113 -0.10 -8.38 8.44
N VAL A 114 -0.43 -8.11 9.70
CA VAL A 114 -1.08 -9.08 10.60
C VAL A 114 -2.47 -9.45 10.10
N GLU A 115 -3.31 -8.46 9.76
CA GLU A 115 -4.66 -8.72 9.23
C GLU A 115 -4.61 -9.51 7.92
N PHE A 116 -3.69 -9.14 7.02
CA PHE A 116 -3.50 -9.84 5.75
C PHE A 116 -2.99 -11.28 5.99
N SER A 117 -2.06 -11.48 6.91
CA SER A 117 -1.54 -12.81 7.22
C SER A 117 -2.61 -13.71 7.84
N ASP A 118 -3.42 -13.17 8.75
CA ASP A 118 -4.51 -13.90 9.41
C ASP A 118 -5.60 -14.29 8.41
N THR A 119 -5.99 -13.35 7.53
CA THR A 119 -6.97 -13.59 6.47
C THR A 119 -6.55 -14.72 5.51
N HIS A 120 -5.24 -14.88 5.31
CA HIS A 120 -4.67 -15.85 4.40
C HIS A 120 -4.04 -17.07 5.09
N ASN A 121 -4.18 -17.18 6.42
CA ASN A 121 -3.67 -18.27 7.25
C ASN A 121 -2.17 -18.57 7.03
N ILE A 122 -1.35 -17.52 7.07
CA ILE A 122 0.11 -17.61 6.97
C ILE A 122 0.77 -16.90 8.16
N GLY A 123 2.01 -17.26 8.46
CA GLY A 123 2.81 -16.50 9.43
C GLY A 123 3.17 -15.12 8.88
N VAL A 124 3.04 -14.08 9.71
CA VAL A 124 3.40 -12.69 9.34
C VAL A 124 4.89 -12.54 8.98
N ASP A 125 5.75 -13.39 9.55
CA ASP A 125 7.18 -13.52 9.25
C ASP A 125 7.46 -14.15 7.88
N GLN A 126 6.48 -14.87 7.32
CA GLN A 126 6.55 -15.48 5.99
C GLN A 126 5.98 -14.56 4.90
N LEU A 127 5.26 -13.49 5.30
CA LEU A 127 4.59 -12.56 4.40
C LEU A 127 5.56 -11.48 3.88
N GLN A 128 5.48 -11.24 2.57
CA GLN A 128 6.18 -10.16 1.90
C GLN A 128 5.17 -9.35 1.08
N ILE A 129 5.13 -8.04 1.30
CA ILE A 129 4.37 -7.11 0.46
C ILE A 129 5.34 -6.51 -0.55
N CYS A 130 5.11 -6.80 -1.83
CA CYS A 130 5.97 -6.39 -2.94
C CYS A 130 5.27 -5.29 -3.75
N ILE A 131 5.94 -4.14 -3.87
CA ILE A 131 5.56 -3.06 -4.78
C ILE A 131 6.46 -3.19 -6.01
N ILE A 132 5.85 -3.24 -7.19
CA ILE A 132 6.53 -3.39 -8.47
C ILE A 132 5.97 -2.40 -9.49
N THR A 133 6.83 -1.96 -10.42
CA THR A 133 6.44 -1.02 -11.49
C THR A 133 6.84 -1.55 -12.85
N SER A 134 5.99 -1.33 -13.86
CA SER A 134 6.25 -1.66 -15.25
C SER A 134 5.27 -0.91 -16.14
N HIS A 135 5.75 -0.35 -17.27
CA HIS A 135 4.91 0.37 -18.25
C HIS A 135 3.94 1.38 -17.60
N ASP A 136 4.46 2.25 -16.73
CA ASP A 136 3.70 3.29 -16.00
C ASP A 136 2.55 2.77 -15.11
N LYS A 137 2.60 1.49 -14.72
CA LYS A 137 1.67 0.90 -13.77
C LYS A 137 2.40 0.45 -12.51
N VAL A 138 1.68 0.52 -11.41
CA VAL A 138 2.11 0.06 -10.09
C VAL A 138 1.26 -1.14 -9.70
N TRP A 139 1.89 -2.20 -9.23
CA TRP A 139 1.19 -3.31 -8.58
C TRP A 139 1.72 -3.49 -7.18
N VAL A 140 0.82 -3.83 -6.26
CA VAL A 140 1.14 -4.24 -4.91
C VAL A 140 0.66 -5.69 -4.76
N LYS A 141 1.52 -6.56 -4.26
CA LYS A 141 1.28 -8.01 -4.23
C LYS A 141 1.75 -8.60 -2.91
N GLY A 142 0.95 -9.47 -2.31
CA GLY A 142 1.32 -10.26 -1.15
C GLY A 142 1.92 -11.60 -1.59
N TYR A 143 3.09 -11.94 -1.06
CA TYR A 143 3.80 -13.19 -1.35
C TYR A 143 4.13 -13.98 -0.08
N LYS A 144 4.16 -15.31 -0.21
CA LYS A 144 4.80 -16.23 0.73
C LYS A 144 5.96 -16.91 0.01
N GLY A 145 7.20 -16.49 0.29
CA GLY A 145 8.35 -16.93 -0.50
C GLY A 145 8.22 -16.50 -1.96
N ILE A 146 8.01 -17.46 -2.87
CA ILE A 146 7.77 -17.21 -4.31
C ILE A 146 6.28 -17.25 -4.69
N ASP A 147 5.42 -17.72 -3.78
CA ASP A 147 4.02 -17.95 -4.07
C ASP A 147 3.21 -16.65 -3.92
N LEU A 148 2.54 -16.25 -4.98
CA LEU A 148 1.61 -15.12 -4.95
C LEU A 148 0.37 -15.52 -4.15
N ILE A 149 0.09 -14.78 -3.07
CA ILE A 149 -1.11 -14.96 -2.26
C ILE A 149 -2.27 -14.18 -2.87
N LYS A 150 -2.06 -12.88 -3.11
CA LYS A 150 -3.09 -11.97 -3.60
C LYS A 150 -2.52 -10.66 -4.14
N ASP A 151 -3.20 -10.09 -5.12
CA ASP A 151 -3.02 -8.69 -5.49
C ASP A 151 -3.68 -7.77 -4.44
N ILE A 152 -2.98 -6.71 -4.08
CA ILE A 152 -3.41 -5.73 -3.08
C ILE A 152 -3.71 -4.42 -3.84
N PRO A 153 -4.94 -3.88 -3.76
CA PRO A 153 -5.22 -2.57 -4.32
C PRO A 153 -4.31 -1.50 -3.70
N LEU A 154 -3.70 -0.65 -4.51
CA LEU A 154 -2.78 0.38 -4.03
C LEU A 154 -3.44 1.30 -2.99
N GLY A 155 -4.73 1.63 -3.21
CA GLY A 155 -5.54 2.38 -2.26
C GLY A 155 -5.67 1.75 -0.85
N VAL A 156 -5.53 0.43 -0.71
CA VAL A 156 -5.50 -0.21 0.62
C VAL A 156 -4.21 0.15 1.33
N LEU A 157 -3.07 -0.01 0.65
CA LEU A 157 -1.77 0.30 1.23
C LEU A 157 -1.66 1.80 1.60
N ILE A 158 -2.14 2.69 0.73
CA ILE A 158 -2.18 4.15 0.94
C ILE A 158 -2.84 4.55 2.27
N LYS A 159 -3.93 3.87 2.68
CA LYS A 159 -4.66 4.23 3.91
C LYS A 159 -3.76 4.16 5.14
N HIS A 160 -2.84 3.21 5.18
CA HIS A 160 -1.89 3.03 6.29
C HIS A 160 -0.75 4.07 6.32
N PHE A 161 -0.65 4.94 5.31
CA PHE A 161 0.32 6.04 5.25
C PHE A 161 -0.30 7.42 5.49
N THR A 162 -1.63 7.51 5.53
CA THR A 162 -2.36 8.80 5.48
C THR A 162 -3.39 8.96 6.58
N GLN A 163 -3.79 7.88 7.25
CA GLN A 163 -4.75 7.84 8.35
C GLN A 163 -4.08 7.33 9.61
#